data_AF-A0ABD5DFW5-F1
#
_entry.id   AF-A0ABD5DFW5-F1
#
_cell.length_a   1.000
_cell.length_b   1.000
_cell.length_c   1.000
_cell.angle_alpha   90.00
_cell.angle_beta   90.00
_cell.angle_gamma   90.00
#
_symmetry.space_group_name_H-M   'P 1'
#
loop_
_entity.id
_entity.type
_entity.pdbx_description
1 polymer ?
#
loop_
_entity_poly.entity_id
_entity_poly.type
_entity_poly.pdbx_seq_one_letter_code
_entity_poly.pdbx_strand_id
1 'polypeptide(L)'
;FYYWDISGPGAGLENVDLGFGKLSLAATRNSESGGSYTFSSDDTKKYAAKTANDVFDIRLAGLETNPGGVLELGVDYGRAN
;
A
#
# COMPACT_ATOMS: atom_id res chain seq x y z
N PHE A 1 13.73 8.05 11.19
CA PHE A 1 12.90 6.86 11.45
C PHE A 1 11.60 7.08 10.69
N TYR A 2 11.20 6.15 9.83
CA TYR A 2 9.94 6.22 9.08
C TYR A 2 8.98 5.20 9.70
N TYR A 3 7.82 5.67 10.18
CA TYR A 3 6.82 4.81 10.83
C TYR A 3 5.62 4.48 9.92
N TRP A 4 5.48 5.17 8.79
CA TRP A 4 4.48 4.90 7.77
C TRP A 4 5.01 5.35 6.40
N ASP A 5 5.55 4.41 5.63
CA ASP A 5 6.16 4.66 4.34
C ASP A 5 5.78 3.55 3.35
N ILE A 6 4.95 3.90 2.37
CA ILE A 6 4.53 3.03 1.26
C ILE A 6 5.16 3.47 -0.07
N SER A 7 6.20 4.31 -0.01
CA SER A 7 6.82 4.92 -1.19
C SER A 7 7.28 3.88 -2.20
N GLY A 8 7.07 4.20 -3.48
CA GLY A 8 7.43 3.34 -4.60
C GLY A 8 6.69 3.77 -5.86
N PRO A 9 6.87 3.05 -6.98
CA PRO A 9 6.05 3.23 -8.16
C PRO A 9 4.56 3.14 -7.79
N GLY A 10 3.77 4.13 -8.18
CA GLY A 10 2.36 4.17 -7.81
C GLY A 10 1.58 5.28 -8.48
N ALA A 11 0.27 5.28 -8.21
CA ALA A 11 -0.67 6.30 -8.61
C ALA A 11 -1.74 6.46 -7.51
N GLY A 12 -2.39 7.61 -7.46
CA GLY A 12 -3.40 7.88 -6.45
C GLY A 12 -4.19 9.15 -6.70
N LEU A 13 -5.22 9.34 -5.86
CA LEU A 13 -6.00 10.55 -5.75
C LEU A 13 -5.94 11.01 -4.29
N GLU A 14 -5.47 12.22 -4.07
CA GLU A 14 -5.24 12.78 -2.74
C GLU A 14 -6.08 14.04 -2.49
N ASN A 15 -6.29 14.36 -1.22
CA ASN A 15 -6.95 15.59 -0.77
C ASN A 15 -8.39 15.76 -1.27
N VAL A 16 -9.12 14.65 -1.43
CA VAL A 16 -10.55 14.68 -1.73
C VAL A 16 -11.30 15.24 -0.54
N ASP A 17 -12.03 16.33 -0.74
CA ASP A 17 -12.78 16.98 0.33
C ASP A 17 -14.07 16.23 0.64
N LEU A 18 -14.19 15.73 1.88
CA LEU A 18 -15.42 15.10 2.38
C LEU A 18 -16.23 16.04 3.30
N GLY A 19 -15.80 17.29 3.47
CA GLY A 19 -16.42 18.28 4.36
C GLY A 19 -15.99 18.12 5.82
N PHE A 20 -15.95 16.90 6.35
CA PHE A 20 -15.51 16.61 7.73
C PHE A 20 -14.04 16.17 7.83
N GLY A 21 -13.35 16.02 6.69
CA GLY A 21 -11.99 15.54 6.59
C GLY A 21 -11.54 15.44 5.13
N LYS A 22 -10.30 14.97 4.91
CA LYS A 22 -9.71 14.76 3.59
C LYS A 22 -9.44 13.28 3.36
N LEU A 23 -9.95 12.76 2.24
CA LEU A 23 -9.74 11.38 1.80
C LEU A 23 -8.61 11.32 0.77
N SER A 24 -7.73 10.34 0.94
CA SER A 24 -6.68 10.01 0.00
C SER A 24 -6.68 8.51 -0.27
N LEU A 25 -6.43 8.14 -1.52
CA LEU A 25 -6.39 6.78 -2.03
C LEU A 25 -5.11 6.62 -2.86
N ALA A 26 -4.29 5.62 -2.55
CA ALA A 26 -3.08 5.33 -3.31
C ALA A 26 -2.93 3.84 -3.58
N ALA A 27 -2.34 3.52 -4.73
CA ALA A 27 -1.86 2.18 -5.04
C ALA A 27 -0.37 2.26 -5.35
N THR A 28 0.45 1.56 -4.58
CA THR A 28 1.91 1.50 -4.77
C THR A 28 2.38 0.07 -4.92
N ARG A 29 3.54 -0.11 -5.56
CA ARG A 29 4.14 -1.42 -5.79
C ARG A 29 5.54 -1.49 -5.20
N ASN A 30 5.84 -2.61 -4.55
CA ASN A 30 7.21 -3.04 -4.27
C ASN A 30 7.47 -4.43 -4.89
N SER A 31 8.73 -4.86 -4.95
CA SER A 31 9.07 -6.17 -5.51
C SER A 31 10.12 -6.87 -4.67
N GLU A 32 9.92 -8.16 -4.41
CA GLU A 32 10.90 -9.02 -3.77
C GLU A 32 11.76 -9.73 -4.81
N SER A 33 13.02 -10.05 -4.46
CA SER A 33 14.00 -10.61 -5.40
C SER A 33 13.69 -12.07 -5.83
N GLY A 34 12.59 -12.65 -5.37
CA GLY A 34 12.15 -14.03 -5.62
C GLY A 34 10.76 -14.25 -5.00
N GLY A 35 10.35 -15.51 -4.84
CA GLY A 35 9.09 -15.88 -4.19
C GLY A 35 8.00 -16.36 -5.14
N SER A 36 8.17 -16.16 -6.45
CA SER A 36 7.29 -16.70 -7.49
C SER A 36 7.99 -17.84 -8.22
N TYR A 37 7.39 -19.04 -8.24
CA TYR A 37 7.99 -20.27 -8.76
C TYR A 37 7.06 -20.97 -9.74
N THR A 38 7.62 -21.46 -10.85
CA THR A 38 6.93 -22.37 -11.77
C THR A 38 7.16 -23.81 -11.34
N PHE A 39 6.11 -24.50 -10.90
CA PHE A 39 6.20 -25.91 -10.48
C PHE A 39 5.86 -26.85 -11.64
N SER A 40 6.78 -27.77 -11.98
CA SER A 40 6.57 -28.90 -12.89
C SER A 40 7.08 -30.19 -12.24
N SER A 41 6.53 -31.34 -12.62
CA SER A 41 6.68 -32.63 -11.92
C SER A 41 8.13 -33.11 -11.73
N ASP A 42 9.08 -32.67 -12.57
CA ASP A 42 10.47 -33.13 -12.51
C ASP A 42 11.51 -32.04 -12.13
N ASP A 43 11.10 -30.77 -11.99
CA ASP A 43 12.03 -29.70 -11.63
C ASP A 43 11.31 -28.49 -11.02
N THR A 44 11.10 -28.55 -9.70
CA THR A 44 10.14 -27.68 -9.02
C THR A 44 10.66 -26.29 -8.67
N LYS A 45 11.89 -25.90 -9.04
CA LYS A 45 12.47 -24.60 -8.64
C LYS A 45 13.44 -23.98 -9.66
N LYS A 46 13.30 -24.25 -10.96
CA LYS A 46 14.31 -23.83 -11.94
C LYS A 46 14.38 -22.31 -12.18
N TYR A 47 13.31 -21.57 -11.91
CA TYR A 47 13.25 -20.11 -12.06
C TYR A 47 12.43 -19.47 -10.93
N ALA A 48 13.10 -18.72 -10.05
CA ALA A 48 12.44 -17.83 -9.11
C ALA A 48 12.26 -16.47 -9.78
N ALA A 49 11.02 -16.11 -10.13
CA ALA A 49 10.70 -14.77 -10.60
C ALA A 49 10.54 -13.81 -9.41
N LYS A 50 10.77 -12.52 -9.65
CA LYS A 50 10.45 -11.47 -8.69
C LYS A 50 8.96 -11.47 -8.41
N THR A 51 8.57 -11.47 -7.14
CA THR A 51 7.18 -11.32 -6.73
C THR A 51 6.87 -9.83 -6.61
N ALA A 52 5.88 -9.34 -7.34
CA ALA A 52 5.37 -7.99 -7.13
C ALA A 52 4.45 -8.03 -5.90
N ASN A 53 4.54 -7.03 -5.03
CA ASN A 53 3.55 -6.81 -3.99
C ASN A 53 2.88 -5.47 -4.25
N ASP A 54 1.56 -5.50 -4.33
CA ASP A 54 0.73 -4.33 -4.48
C ASP A 54 0.19 -3.92 -3.10
N VAL A 55 0.24 -2.62 -2.81
CA VAL A 55 -0.34 -2.02 -1.61
C VAL A 55 -1.44 -1.07 -2.03
N PHE A 56 -2.64 -1.28 -1.48
CA PHE A 56 -3.77 -0.36 -1.59
C PHE A 56 -3.89 0.39 -0.26
N ASP A 57 -3.69 1.70 -0.30
CA ASP A 57 -3.71 2.60 0.85
C ASP A 57 -4.94 3.51 0.78
N ILE A 58 -5.62 3.62 1.92
CA ILE A 58 -6.74 4.54 2.13
C ILE A 58 -6.45 5.34 3.39
N ARG A 59 -6.49 6.68 3.29
CA ARG A 59 -6.29 7.59 4.42
C ARG A 59 -7.41 8.61 4.52
N LEU A 60 -7.81 8.87 5.75
CA LEU A 60 -8.77 9.89 6.12
C LEU A 60 -8.13 10.79 7.19
N ALA A 61 -7.77 11.99 6.79
CA ALA A 61 -7.07 12.97 7.62
C ALA A 61 -7.95 14.18 7.94
N GLY A 62 -7.50 15.02 8.86
CA GLY A 62 -8.17 16.29 9.15
C GLY A 62 -9.44 16.15 9.98
N LEU A 63 -9.61 15.03 10.71
CA LEU A 63 -10.77 14.82 11.57
C LEU A 63 -10.60 15.60 12.87
N GLU A 64 -11.40 16.64 13.08
CA GLU A 64 -11.39 17.43 14.32
C GLU A 64 -12.09 16.66 15.46
N THR A 65 -11.32 16.02 16.34
CA THR A 65 -11.87 15.18 17.42
C THR A 65 -12.16 15.96 18.71
N ASN A 66 -11.45 17.07 18.92
CA ASN A 66 -11.53 17.94 20.10
C ASN A 66 -10.88 19.31 19.77
N PRO A 67 -11.09 20.35 20.60
CA PRO A 67 -10.48 21.65 20.35
C PRO A 67 -8.95 21.56 20.20
N GLY A 68 -8.44 21.93 19.01
CA GLY A 68 -7.02 21.86 18.66
C GLY A 68 -6.48 20.46 18.34
N GLY A 69 -7.31 19.42 18.40
CA GLY A 69 -6.93 18.04 18.09
C GLY A 69 -7.38 17.61 16.70
N VAL A 70 -6.46 17.03 15.94
CA VAL A 70 -6.71 16.47 14.61
C VAL A 70 -6.28 15.00 14.58
N LEU A 71 -7.13 14.15 14.03
CA LEU A 71 -6.88 12.73 13.85
C LEU A 71 -6.73 12.38 12.37
N GLU A 72 -5.83 11.43 12.10
CA GLU A 72 -5.70 10.73 10.83
C GLU A 72 -5.85 9.24 11.05
N LEU A 73 -6.66 8.61 10.21
CA LEU A 73 -6.86 7.17 10.15
C LEU A 73 -6.41 6.68 8.79
N GLY A 74 -5.79 5.51 8.72
CA GLY A 74 -5.55 4.86 7.45
C GLY A 74 -5.47 3.35 7.55
N VAL A 75 -5.66 2.73 6.40
CA VAL A 75 -5.69 1.28 6.21
C VAL A 75 -4.84 0.95 4.99
N ASP A 76 -3.94 0.00 5.17
CA ASP A 76 -3.09 -0.56 4.12
C ASP A 76 -3.46 -2.04 3.90
N TYR A 77 -3.78 -2.40 2.65
CA TYR A 77 -3.93 -3.78 2.23
C TYR A 77 -2.82 -4.14 1.23
N GLY A 78 -1.86 -4.94 1.68
CA GLY A 78 -0.75 -5.44 0.88
C GLY A 78 -0.94 -6.90 0.45
N ARG A 79 -0.64 -7.22 -0.81
CA ARG A 79 -0.69 -8.59 -1.32
C ARG A 79 0.33 -8.86 -2.43
N ALA A 80 0.89 -10.07 -2.43
CA ALA A 80 1.66 -10.62 -3.55
C ALA A 80 0.80 -10.87 -4.80
N ASN A 81 1.31 -10.45 -5.96
CA ASN A 81 0.70 -10.53 -7.28
C ASN A 81 1.61 -11.26 -8.26
#